data_AF-A0A1E3VSD3-F1
#
_entry.id   AF-A0A1E3VSD3-F1
#
_cell.length_a   1.000
_cell.length_b   1.000
_cell.length_c   1.000
_cell.angle_alpha   90.00
_cell.angle_beta   90.00
_cell.angle_gamma   90.00
#
_symmetry.space_group_name_H-M   'P 1'
#
loop_
_entity.id
_entity.type
_entity.pdbx_description
1 polymer ?
#
loop_
_entity_poly.entity_id
_entity_poly.type
_entity_poly.pdbx_seq_one_letter_code
_entity_poly.pdbx_strand_id
1 'polypeptide(L)' 'MAGSNAQPPESADQLGGASAPKRQEAAEYIASLLEGLRLVAHRAQLPFLGYLIGVALEEAKDEKSERD' A
#
# COMPACT_ATOMS: atom_id res chain seq x y z
N MET A 1 26.21 3.92 -49.73
CA MET A 1 25.42 2.82 -49.13
C MET A 1 26.04 2.45 -47.80
N ALA A 2 25.35 2.73 -46.69
CA ALA A 2 25.47 2.09 -45.38
C ALA A 2 24.43 2.81 -44.48
N GLY A 3 23.22 2.29 -44.46
CA GLY A 3 22.13 2.79 -43.61
C GLY A 3 22.43 2.44 -42.16
N SER A 4 22.43 3.45 -41.31
CA SER A 4 22.62 3.33 -39.87
C SER A 4 21.32 2.84 -39.23
N ASN A 5 21.14 1.51 -39.15
CA ASN A 5 20.07 0.90 -38.36
C ASN A 5 20.44 0.97 -36.87
N ALA A 6 20.27 2.15 -36.27
CA ALA A 6 20.16 2.28 -34.83
C ALA A 6 18.68 2.26 -34.48
N GLN A 7 18.15 1.07 -34.20
CA GLN A 7 16.83 0.88 -33.65
C GLN A 7 16.93 1.07 -32.12
N PRO A 8 16.41 2.16 -31.53
CA PRO A 8 16.29 2.25 -30.08
C PRO A 8 15.17 1.31 -29.62
N PRO A 9 15.25 0.72 -28.42
CA PRO A 9 14.22 -0.19 -27.94
C PRO A 9 12.91 0.58 -27.72
N GLU A 10 11.94 0.38 -28.62
CA GLU A 10 10.52 0.56 -28.33
C GLU A 10 10.12 -0.42 -27.23
N SER A 11 10.24 0.01 -25.98
CA SER A 11 9.53 -0.58 -24.83
C SER A 11 9.37 0.46 -23.73
N ALA A 12 9.04 1.69 -24.12
CA ALA A 12 8.40 2.65 -23.23
C ALA A 12 6.89 2.44 -23.35
N ASP A 13 6.39 1.35 -22.75
CA ASP A 13 5.03 1.25 -22.22
C ASP A 13 4.82 -0.13 -21.59
N GLN A 14 5.30 -0.27 -20.35
CA GLN A 14 4.67 -1.17 -19.39
C GLN A 14 4.31 -0.36 -18.13
N LEU A 15 3.59 0.74 -18.35
CA LEU A 15 2.72 1.28 -17.32
C LEU A 15 1.45 0.41 -17.27
N GLY A 16 1.16 -0.17 -16.10
CA GLY A 16 -0.23 -0.29 -15.69
C GLY A 16 -0.84 -1.68 -15.42
N GLY A 17 -0.07 -2.76 -15.16
CA GLY A 17 -0.68 -4.11 -15.07
C GLY A 17 -0.44 -4.98 -13.83
N ALA A 18 0.62 -4.79 -13.04
CA ALA A 18 1.08 -5.85 -12.14
C ALA A 18 1.34 -5.48 -10.66
N SER A 19 1.08 -4.23 -10.24
CA SER A 19 1.39 -3.77 -8.87
C SER A 19 0.21 -3.79 -7.90
N ALA A 20 -1.02 -3.99 -8.39
CA ALA A 20 -2.23 -3.98 -7.57
C ALA A 20 -2.26 -5.07 -6.46
N PRO A 21 -1.97 -6.37 -6.74
CA PRO A 21 -2.09 -7.40 -5.71
C PRO A 21 -1.08 -7.21 -4.57
N LYS A 22 0.17 -6.84 -4.89
CA LYS A 22 1.22 -6.63 -3.87
C LYS A 22 0.97 -5.44 -2.95
N ARG A 23 0.40 -4.35 -3.47
CA ARG A 23 0.06 -3.18 -2.65
C ARG A 23 -1.15 -3.46 -1.78
N GLN A 24 -2.14 -4.19 -2.30
CA GLN A 24 -3.31 -4.61 -1.54
C GLN A 24 -2.93 -5.55 -0.39
N GLU A 25 -2.11 -6.57 -0.67
CA GLU A 25 -1.57 -7.49 0.35
C GLU A 25 -0.79 -6.73 1.44
N ALA A 26 0.01 -5.74 1.05
CA ALA A 26 0.73 -4.90 2.01
C ALA A 26 -0.24 -4.06 2.87
N ALA A 27 -1.27 -3.47 2.29
CA ALA A 27 -2.27 -2.69 3.02
C ALA A 27 -3.06 -3.57 4.01
N GLU A 28 -3.45 -4.78 3.61
CA GLU A 28 -4.13 -5.74 4.48
C GLU A 28 -3.22 -6.21 5.63
N TYR A 29 -1.94 -6.47 5.33
CA TYR A 29 -0.96 -6.79 6.35
C TYR A 29 -0.76 -5.63 7.35
N ILE A 30 -0.63 -4.40 6.88
CA ILE A 30 -0.50 -3.20 7.73
C ILE A 30 -1.74 -3.02 8.60
N ALA A 31 -2.93 -3.17 8.04
CA ALA A 31 -4.19 -3.09 8.80
C ALA A 31 -4.22 -4.13 9.93
N SER A 32 -3.83 -5.39 9.64
CA SER A 32 -3.78 -6.45 10.65
C SER A 32 -2.80 -6.15 11.80
N LEU A 33 -1.64 -5.55 11.49
CA LEU A 33 -0.66 -5.13 12.50
C LEU A 33 -1.22 -4.00 13.39
N LEU A 34 -1.89 -3.02 12.78
CA LEU A 34 -2.51 -1.91 13.50
C LEU A 34 -3.62 -2.40 14.45
N GLU A 35 -4.42 -3.40 14.07
CA GLU A 35 -5.41 -4.02 14.96
C GLU A 35 -4.74 -4.68 16.18
N GLY A 36 -3.64 -5.41 15.96
CA GLY A 36 -2.84 -5.99 17.04
C GLY A 36 -2.26 -4.93 17.98
N LEU A 37 -1.67 -3.87 17.42
CA LEU A 37 -1.10 -2.76 18.20
C LEU A 37 -2.16 -2.01 19.00
N ARG A 38 -3.36 -1.83 18.46
CA ARG A 38 -4.48 -1.21 19.17
C ARG A 38 -4.86 -2.02 20.42
N LEU A 39 -4.89 -3.35 20.33
CA LEU A 39 -5.14 -4.22 21.47
C LEU A 39 -4.04 -4.09 22.55
N VAL A 40 -2.77 -4.03 22.13
CA VAL A 40 -1.64 -3.81 23.04
C VAL A 40 -1.77 -2.46 23.74
N ALA A 41 -2.04 -1.39 23.00
CA ALA A 41 -2.23 -0.05 23.55
C ALA A 41 -3.41 -0.01 24.55
N HIS A 42 -4.50 -0.70 24.25
CA HIS A 42 -5.64 -0.82 25.17
C HIS A 42 -5.24 -1.53 26.47
N ARG A 43 -4.56 -2.67 26.39
CA ARG A 43 -4.09 -3.43 27.58
C ARG A 43 -3.07 -2.66 28.40
N ALA A 44 -2.21 -1.89 27.75
CA ALA A 44 -1.21 -1.04 28.40
C ALA A 44 -1.79 0.27 28.96
N GLN A 45 -3.11 0.50 28.87
CA GLN A 45 -3.77 1.73 29.29
C GLN A 45 -3.17 2.98 28.63
N LEU A 46 -2.89 2.90 27.32
CA LEU A 46 -2.38 4.01 26.51
C LEU A 46 -3.49 4.55 25.58
N PRO A 47 -4.47 5.31 26.10
CA PRO A 47 -5.66 5.70 25.36
C PRO A 47 -5.36 6.60 24.16
N PHE A 48 -4.40 7.53 24.30
CA PHE A 48 -4.01 8.42 23.21
C PHE A 48 -3.36 7.63 22.06
N LEU A 49 -2.50 6.66 22.38
CA LEU A 49 -1.89 5.80 21.37
C LEU A 49 -2.93 4.93 20.68
N GLY A 50 -3.88 4.36 21.44
CA GLY A 50 -4.99 3.59 20.87
C GLY A 50 -5.86 4.41 19.91
N TYR A 51 -6.08 5.70 20.20
CA TYR A 51 -6.78 6.62 19.31
C TYR A 51 -5.99 6.86 18.01
N LEU A 52 -4.70 7.19 18.09
CA LEU A 52 -3.86 7.42 16.90
C LEU A 52 -3.78 6.18 15.99
N ILE A 53 -3.68 4.99 16.58
CA ILE A 53 -3.72 3.73 15.83
C ILE A 53 -5.09 3.52 15.17
N GLY A 54 -6.18 3.92 15.84
CA GLY A 54 -7.53 3.87 15.28
C GLY A 54 -7.67 4.76 14.03
N VAL A 55 -7.19 6.00 14.10
CA VAL A 55 -7.18 6.92 12.95
C VAL A 55 -6.36 6.33 11.80
N ALA A 56 -5.16 5.82 12.06
CA ALA A 56 -4.33 5.20 11.03
C ALA A 56 -4.99 3.96 10.38
N LEU A 57 -5.83 3.23 11.12
CA LEU A 57 -6.58 2.08 10.61
C LEU A 57 -7.72 2.51 9.68
N GLU A 58 -8.41 3.61 10.00
CA GLU A 58 -9.47 4.18 9.15
C GLU A 58 -8.88 4.64 7.82
N GLU A 59 -7.80 5.42 7.84
CA GLU A 59 -7.07 5.88 6.65
C GLU A 59 -6.60 4.71 5.76
N ALA A 60 -6.06 3.65 6.38
CA ALA A 60 -5.62 2.46 5.65
C ALA A 60 -6.77 1.66 5.01
N LYS A 61 -7.99 1.76 5.56
CA LYS A 61 -9.19 1.12 5.02
C LYS A 61 -9.86 1.96 3.93
N ASP A 62 -9.82 3.29 4.06
CA ASP A 62 -10.36 4.20 3.06
C ASP A 62 -9.54 4.17 1.75
N GLU A 63 -8.21 4.05 1.82
CA GLU A 63 -7.36 3.81 0.63
C GLU A 63 -7.73 2.51 -0.13
N LYS A 64 -8.30 1.53 0.56
CA LYS A 64 -8.79 0.28 -0.05
C LYS A 64 -10.13 0.49 -0.77
N SER A 65 -11.01 1.33 -0.23
CA SER A 65 -12.32 1.63 -0.83
C SER A 65 -12.26 2.58 -2.03
N GLU A 66 -11.26 3.45 -2.15
CA GLU A 66 -11.09 4.30 -3.34
C GLU A 66 -10.51 3.55 -4.56
N ARG A 67 -10.06 2.30 -4.39
CA ARG A 67 -9.39 1.51 -5.44
C ARG A 67 -10.20 0.31 -5.94
N ASP A 68 -11.31 -0.02 -5.29
CA ASP A 68 -12.31 -1.01 -5.75
C ASP A 68 -13.37 -0.34 -6.65
#